data_AF-A0A428R921-F1
#
_entry.id   AF-A0A428R921-F1
#
_cell.length_a   1.000
_cell.length_b   1.000
_cell.length_c   1.000
_cell.angle_alpha   90.00
_cell.angle_beta   90.00
_cell.angle_gamma   90.00
#
_symmetry.space_group_name_H-M   'P 1'
#
loop_
_entity.id
_entity.type
_entity.pdbx_description
1 polymer ?
#
loop_
_entity_poly.entity_id
_entity_poly.type
_entity_poly.pdbx_seq_one_letter_code
_entity_poly.pdbx_strand_id
1 'polypeptide(L)'
;MAGYAMAVVGGPVLGPIVSAAVVQEPSLGWRWAEYLTGIVQVIFLTLAVIFVDESYPPRLLVYKARRLRHETGNWALHAKFEEWDVSIKELAQKFLVRPIQLLATPICFLVALYASFCYGILYMQLGAIPIIFGEIKGWNLLTSELPFLCIFIGAVLGCGANVYNQLLYNKAYHAAGNRAVPEKRLPPMMMGSFIFCGGQFLTGWTAQKDTHWVIPCIGLVLLGTGFFTIFQAALNYLVDTFQAYAASAIAANTFLRQDE
;
A
#
# COMPACT_ATOMS: atom_id res chain seq x y z
N MET A 1 -10.13 1.61 1.68
CA MET A 1 -8.84 1.03 1.22
C MET A 1 -8.09 1.91 0.23
N ALA A 2 -8.76 2.61 -0.69
CA ALA A 2 -8.08 3.48 -1.66
C ALA A 2 -7.11 4.52 -1.04
N GLY A 3 -7.49 5.18 0.05
CA GLY A 3 -6.60 6.12 0.76
C GLY A 3 -5.34 5.47 1.36
N TYR A 4 -5.45 4.23 1.84
CA TYR A 4 -4.31 3.46 2.33
C TYR A 4 -3.35 3.09 1.19
N ALA A 5 -3.87 2.60 0.06
CA ALA A 5 -3.04 2.29 -1.10
C ALA A 5 -2.36 3.55 -1.67
N MET A 6 -3.05 4.70 -1.69
CA MET A 6 -2.46 5.97 -2.09
C MET A 6 -1.33 6.41 -1.17
N ALA A 7 -1.45 6.20 0.14
CA ALA A 7 -0.37 6.49 1.08
C ALA A 7 0.84 5.55 0.85
N VAL A 8 0.59 4.27 0.61
CA VAL A 8 1.65 3.26 0.35
C VAL A 8 2.42 3.56 -0.93
N VAL A 9 1.77 4.08 -1.97
CA VAL A 9 2.43 4.43 -3.24
C VAL A 9 2.99 5.85 -3.22
N GLY A 10 2.29 6.80 -2.60
CA GLY A 10 2.71 8.19 -2.54
C GLY A 10 4.02 8.41 -1.79
N GLY A 11 4.26 7.66 -0.71
CA GLY A 11 5.48 7.77 0.08
C GLY A 11 6.76 7.51 -0.73
N PRO A 12 6.94 6.30 -1.31
CA PRO A 12 8.12 5.95 -2.10
C PRO A 12 8.32 6.80 -3.35
N VAL A 13 7.27 7.44 -3.86
CA VAL A 13 7.32 8.25 -5.08
C VAL A 13 7.67 9.71 -4.79
N LEU A 14 7.17 10.27 -3.68
CA LEU A 14 7.47 11.65 -3.28
C LEU A 14 8.77 11.77 -2.49
N GLY A 15 9.15 10.72 -1.74
CA GLY A 15 10.36 10.69 -0.93
C GLY A 15 11.64 11.02 -1.71
N PRO A 16 11.94 10.33 -2.83
CA PRO A 16 13.12 10.58 -3.63
C PRO A 16 13.20 12.02 -4.17
N ILE A 17 12.06 12.60 -4.59
CA ILE A 17 11.99 13.97 -5.12
C ILE A 17 12.37 14.98 -4.04
N VAL A 18 11.80 14.85 -2.84
CA VAL A 18 12.10 15.75 -1.71
C VAL A 18 13.54 15.56 -1.25
N SER A 19 14.02 14.31 -1.18
CA SER A 19 15.41 14.00 -0.84
C SER A 19 16.39 14.61 -1.83
N ALA A 20 16.16 14.44 -3.14
CA ALA A 20 17.00 15.00 -4.19
C ALA A 20 17.00 16.52 -4.19
N ALA A 21 15.87 17.17 -3.88
CA ALA A 21 15.81 18.63 -3.74
C ALA A 21 16.68 19.13 -2.58
N VAL A 22 16.74 18.40 -1.46
CA VAL A 22 17.58 18.75 -0.31
C VAL A 22 19.06 18.48 -0.62
N VAL A 23 19.38 17.34 -1.24
CA VAL A 23 20.76 16.92 -1.52
C VAL A 23 21.40 17.72 -2.66
N GLN A 24 20.59 18.23 -3.59
CA GLN A 24 21.09 19.09 -4.67
C GLN A 24 21.70 20.39 -4.14
N GLU A 25 21.25 20.87 -2.97
CA GLU A 25 21.79 22.09 -2.40
C GLU A 25 23.17 21.87 -1.77
N PRO A 26 24.23 22.58 -2.22
CA PRO A 26 25.60 22.35 -1.73
C PRO A 26 25.77 22.63 -0.23
N SER A 27 24.88 23.42 0.36
CA SER A 27 24.86 23.75 1.79
C SER A 27 24.21 22.66 2.66
N LEU A 28 23.38 21.80 2.05
CA LEU A 28 22.58 20.78 2.71
C LEU A 28 23.06 19.41 2.24
N GLY A 29 24.04 18.83 2.94
CA GLY A 29 24.52 17.48 2.62
C GLY A 29 23.45 16.40 2.85
N TRP A 30 23.74 15.15 2.46
CA TRP A 30 22.84 13.99 2.56
C TRP A 30 22.19 13.78 3.94
N ARG A 31 22.85 14.19 5.02
CA ARG A 31 22.34 14.09 6.40
C ARG A 31 21.07 14.93 6.61
N TRP A 32 20.92 16.04 5.90
CA TRP A 32 19.73 16.89 6.00
C TRP A 32 18.49 16.23 5.42
N ALA A 33 18.64 15.34 4.43
CA ALA A 33 17.52 14.53 3.95
C ALA A 33 16.97 13.63 5.07
N GLU A 34 17.85 12.99 5.85
CA GLU A 34 17.47 12.17 7.01
C GLU A 34 16.91 13.00 8.18
N TYR A 35 17.47 14.18 8.44
CA TYR A 35 16.89 15.05 9.47
C TYR A 35 15.50 15.55 9.09
N LEU A 36 15.27 15.88 7.82
CA LEU A 36 13.96 16.30 7.34
C LEU A 36 12.93 15.19 7.49
N THR A 37 13.24 13.96 7.07
CA THR A 37 12.32 12.81 7.22
C THR A 37 12.01 12.56 8.70
N GLY A 38 13.02 12.61 9.57
CA GLY A 38 12.84 12.47 11.02
C GLY A 38 11.93 13.55 11.64
N ILE A 39 12.14 14.82 11.28
CA ILE A 39 11.32 15.94 11.76
C ILE A 39 9.86 15.75 11.33
N VAL A 40 9.64 15.43 10.06
CA VAL A 40 8.30 15.19 9.51
C VAL A 40 7.61 14.03 10.22
N GLN A 41 8.32 12.93 10.49
CA GLN A 41 7.78 11.79 11.24
C GLN A 41 7.37 12.17 12.67
N VAL A 42 8.20 12.95 13.38
CA VAL A 42 7.89 13.41 14.75
C VAL A 42 6.66 14.33 14.76
N ILE A 43 6.53 15.21 13.76
CA ILE A 43 5.36 16.07 13.61
C ILE A 43 4.11 15.22 13.41
N PHE A 44 4.11 14.28 12.46
CA PHE A 44 2.96 13.41 12.23
C PHE A 44 2.63 12.52 13.43
N LEU A 45 3.63 12.01 14.15
CA LEU A 45 3.43 11.26 15.38
C LEU A 45 2.75 12.12 16.44
N THR A 46 3.20 13.35 16.62
CA THR A 46 2.66 14.27 17.61
C THR A 46 1.22 14.65 17.26
N LEU A 47 0.94 14.95 15.98
CA LEU A 47 -0.42 15.19 15.49
C LEU A 47 -1.30 13.95 15.70
N ALA A 48 -0.79 12.75 15.41
CA ALA A 48 -1.54 11.53 15.63
C ALA A 48 -1.89 11.33 17.10
N VAL A 49 -0.94 11.55 18.02
CA VAL A 49 -1.18 11.43 19.47
C VAL A 49 -2.21 12.45 19.98
N ILE A 50 -2.25 13.66 19.41
CA ILE A 50 -3.16 14.74 19.85
C ILE A 50 -4.56 14.60 19.22
N PHE A 51 -4.65 14.25 17.94
CA PHE A 51 -5.90 14.33 17.17
C PHE A 51 -6.53 12.98 16.85
N VAL A 52 -5.78 11.87 16.90
CA VAL A 52 -6.33 10.55 16.59
C VAL A 52 -6.82 9.91 17.86
N ASP A 53 -8.14 9.89 18.00
CA ASP A 53 -8.80 9.13 19.05
C ASP A 53 -8.64 7.63 18.82
N GLU A 54 -8.50 6.90 19.93
CA GLU A 54 -8.42 5.44 19.94
C GLU A 54 -9.65 4.85 19.22
N SER A 55 -9.43 4.31 18.03
CA SER A 55 -10.49 3.78 17.17
C SER A 55 -10.66 2.27 17.31
N TYR A 56 -9.82 1.60 18.12
CA TYR A 56 -9.85 0.15 18.28
C TYR A 56 -11.04 -0.29 19.16
N PRO A 57 -12.08 -0.96 18.59
CA PRO A 57 -13.32 -1.25 19.32
C PRO A 57 -13.13 -2.09 20.61
N PRO A 58 -12.24 -3.09 20.65
CA PRO A 58 -12.00 -3.85 21.88
C PRO A 58 -11.44 -2.98 23.03
N ARG A 59 -10.57 -2.01 22.74
CA ARG A 59 -10.04 -1.07 23.75
C ARG A 59 -11.11 -0.10 24.24
N LEU A 60 -11.94 0.41 23.34
CA LEU A 60 -13.09 1.26 23.71
C LEU A 60 -14.09 0.53 24.62
N LEU A 61 -14.34 -0.76 24.35
CA LEU A 61 -15.20 -1.60 25.18
C LEU A 61 -14.60 -1.84 26.57
N VAL A 62 -13.27 -1.98 26.69
CA VAL A 62 -12.56 -2.04 27.98
C VAL A 62 -12.75 -0.74 28.77
N TYR A 63 -12.57 0.42 28.13
CA TYR A 63 -12.80 1.72 28.78
C TYR A 63 -14.24 1.89 29.25
N LYS A 64 -15.21 1.48 28.42
CA LYS A 64 -16.63 1.52 28.77
C LYS A 64 -16.98 0.57 29.91
N ALA A 65 -16.46 -0.67 29.89
CA ALA A 65 -16.67 -1.65 30.95
C ALA A 65 -16.07 -1.15 32.28
N ARG A 66 -14.86 -0.57 32.26
CA ARG A 66 -14.25 0.05 33.44
C ARG A 66 -15.10 1.19 33.99
N ARG A 67 -15.60 2.09 33.14
CA ARG A 67 -16.47 3.20 33.58
C ARG A 67 -17.75 2.68 34.25
N LEU A 68 -18.39 1.67 33.64
CA LEU A 68 -19.60 1.06 34.17
C LEU A 68 -19.37 0.34 35.52
N ARG A 69 -18.21 -0.28 35.77
CA ARG A 69 -17.87 -0.84 37.09
C ARG A 69 -17.89 0.21 38.18
N HIS A 70 -17.28 1.36 37.92
CA HIS A 70 -17.21 2.45 38.89
C HIS A 70 -18.56 3.14 39.12
N GLU A 71 -19.39 3.28 38.09
CA GLU A 71 -20.72 3.91 38.19
C GLU A 71 -21.76 3.00 38.86
N THR A 72 -21.73 1.69 38.60
CA THR A 72 -22.75 0.74 39.09
C THR A 72 -22.35 -0.03 40.34
N GLY A 73 -21.08 0.03 40.74
CA GLY A 73 -20.51 -0.80 41.82
C GLY A 73 -20.46 -2.29 41.49
N ASN A 74 -20.84 -2.70 40.26
CA ASN A 74 -20.86 -4.09 39.84
C ASN A 74 -19.54 -4.48 39.17
N TRP A 75 -18.67 -5.12 39.96
CA TRP A 75 -17.37 -5.61 39.52
C TRP A 75 -17.43 -6.81 38.57
N ALA A 76 -18.61 -7.41 38.34
CA ALA A 76 -18.75 -8.52 37.39
C ALA A 76 -18.78 -8.07 35.91
N LEU A 77 -18.89 -6.76 35.64
CA LEU A 77 -18.93 -6.21 34.29
C LEU A 77 -17.54 -6.21 33.62
N HIS A 78 -17.24 -7.23 32.83
CA HIS A 78 -16.00 -7.32 32.06
C HIS A 78 -16.26 -7.16 30.56
N ALA A 79 -15.35 -6.49 29.87
CA ALA A 79 -15.33 -6.53 28.42
C ALA A 79 -14.83 -7.93 27.99
N LYS A 80 -15.38 -8.46 26.89
CA LYS A 80 -14.96 -9.74 26.30
C LYS A 80 -13.46 -9.82 25.96
N PHE A 81 -12.79 -8.67 25.88
CA PHE A 81 -11.34 -8.55 25.68
C PHE A 81 -10.53 -8.59 26.99
N GLU A 82 -11.13 -8.27 28.14
CA GLU A 82 -10.50 -8.40 29.47
C GLU A 82 -10.61 -9.82 30.02
N GLU A 83 -11.65 -10.57 29.63
CA GLU A 83 -11.77 -12.01 29.89
C GLU A 83 -10.87 -12.85 28.98
N TRP A 84 -10.23 -12.21 28.00
CA TRP A 84 -9.33 -12.87 27.08
C TRP A 84 -7.91 -12.87 27.66
N ASP A 85 -7.58 -13.93 28.41
CA ASP A 85 -6.19 -14.26 28.76
C ASP A 85 -5.46 -14.71 27.49
N VAL A 86 -4.97 -13.75 26.70
CA VAL A 86 -4.21 -14.10 25.49
C VAL A 86 -2.86 -14.65 25.94
N SER A 87 -2.72 -15.97 25.97
CA SER A 87 -1.42 -16.60 26.12
C SER A 87 -0.51 -16.13 24.99
N ILE A 88 0.76 -15.82 25.27
CA ILE A 88 1.77 -15.48 24.25
C ILE A 88 1.79 -16.55 23.13
N LYS A 89 1.47 -17.81 23.47
CA LYS A 89 1.34 -18.92 22.52
C LYS A 89 0.13 -18.77 21.59
N GLU A 90 -1.01 -18.30 22.07
CA GLU A 90 -2.19 -17.99 21.24
C GLU A 90 -1.98 -16.75 20.40
N LEU A 91 -1.28 -15.75 20.95
CA LEU A 91 -0.88 -14.54 20.22
C LEU A 91 0.08 -14.92 19.08
N ALA A 92 1.11 -15.73 19.36
CA ALA A 92 2.00 -16.27 18.35
C ALA A 92 1.25 -17.14 17.32
N GLN A 93 0.32 -18.01 17.73
CA GLN A 93 -0.48 -18.77 16.77
C GLN A 93 -1.35 -17.85 15.88
N LYS A 94 -1.94 -16.80 16.44
CA LYS A 94 -2.84 -15.90 15.70
C LYS A 94 -2.10 -14.94 14.77
N PHE A 95 -0.91 -14.49 15.15
CA PHE A 95 -0.12 -13.50 14.40
C PHE A 95 1.03 -14.08 13.58
N LEU A 96 1.52 -15.30 13.87
CA LEU A 96 2.60 -15.96 13.10
C LEU A 96 2.10 -17.21 12.37
N VAL A 97 1.38 -18.10 13.06
CA VAL A 97 0.98 -19.39 12.46
C VAL A 97 -0.18 -19.23 11.48
N ARG A 98 -1.19 -18.40 11.79
CA ARG A 98 -2.35 -18.20 10.91
C ARG A 98 -2.01 -17.52 9.58
N PRO A 99 -1.19 -16.46 9.51
CA PRO A 99 -0.72 -15.92 8.22
C PRO A 99 -0.04 -16.98 7.36
N ILE A 100 0.80 -17.84 7.96
CA ILE A 100 1.48 -18.94 7.26
C ILE A 100 0.47 -20.01 6.79
N GLN A 101 -0.53 -20.34 7.61
CA GLN A 101 -1.61 -21.25 7.21
C GLN A 101 -2.50 -20.68 6.10
N LEU A 102 -2.76 -19.37 6.12
CA LEU A 102 -3.47 -18.68 5.04
C LEU A 102 -2.63 -18.69 3.76
N LEU A 103 -1.32 -18.47 3.85
CA LEU A 103 -0.39 -18.65 2.74
C LEU A 103 -0.28 -20.10 2.25
N ALA A 104 -0.57 -21.09 3.08
CA ALA A 104 -0.66 -22.48 2.63
C ALA A 104 -1.90 -22.73 1.75
N THR A 105 -2.86 -21.80 1.70
CA THR A 105 -3.95 -21.89 0.71
C THR A 105 -3.44 -21.43 -0.66
N PRO A 106 -3.60 -22.24 -1.72
CA PRO A 106 -2.97 -21.99 -3.02
C PRO A 106 -3.42 -20.66 -3.64
N ILE A 107 -4.67 -20.26 -3.39
CA ILE A 107 -5.22 -19.00 -3.91
C ILE A 107 -4.57 -17.79 -3.23
N CYS A 108 -4.46 -17.80 -1.90
CA CYS A 108 -3.82 -16.70 -1.16
C CYS A 108 -2.34 -16.60 -1.51
N PHE A 109 -1.65 -17.73 -1.63
CA PHE A 109 -0.26 -17.79 -2.04
C PHE A 109 -0.05 -17.16 -3.42
N LEU A 110 -0.82 -17.56 -4.43
CA LEU A 110 -0.67 -17.05 -5.79
C LEU A 110 -0.96 -15.55 -5.89
N VAL A 111 -1.99 -15.06 -5.19
CA VAL A 111 -2.32 -13.63 -5.17
C VAL A 111 -1.24 -12.82 -4.43
N ALA A 112 -0.75 -13.32 -3.29
CA ALA A 112 0.30 -12.65 -2.53
C ALA A 112 1.64 -12.66 -3.28
N LEU A 113 2.00 -13.79 -3.91
CA LEU A 113 3.19 -13.91 -4.75
C LEU A 113 3.11 -12.94 -5.94
N TYR A 114 1.96 -12.88 -6.62
CA TYR A 114 1.76 -11.96 -7.73
C TYR A 114 1.84 -10.49 -7.31
N ALA A 115 1.19 -10.12 -6.20
CA ALA A 115 1.25 -8.76 -5.66
C ALA A 115 2.68 -8.39 -5.24
N SER A 116 3.42 -9.32 -4.63
CA SER A 116 4.81 -9.12 -4.21
C SER A 116 5.74 -8.98 -5.43
N PHE A 117 5.54 -9.80 -6.47
CA PHE A 117 6.28 -9.69 -7.73
C PHE A 117 6.08 -8.31 -8.40
N CYS A 118 4.83 -7.84 -8.52
CA CYS A 118 4.56 -6.50 -9.05
C CYS A 118 5.18 -5.39 -8.18
N TYR A 119 5.25 -5.59 -6.86
CA TYR A 119 5.87 -4.66 -5.94
C TYR A 119 7.40 -4.62 -6.08
N GLY A 120 8.06 -5.77 -6.20
CA GLY A 120 9.50 -5.85 -6.45
C GLY A 120 9.89 -5.11 -7.73
N ILE A 121 9.10 -5.26 -8.80
CA ILE A 121 9.32 -4.49 -10.05
C ILE A 121 9.19 -2.98 -9.83
N LEU A 122 8.20 -2.52 -9.04
CA LEU A 122 8.06 -1.10 -8.70
C LEU A 122 9.30 -0.58 -7.95
N TYR A 123 9.85 -1.39 -7.04
CA TYR A 123 11.06 -1.03 -6.28
C TYR A 123 12.31 -1.01 -7.15
N MET A 124 12.46 -1.97 -8.07
CA MET A 124 13.52 -1.93 -9.08
C MET A 124 13.43 -0.65 -9.94
N GLN A 125 12.22 -0.19 -10.23
CA GLN A 125 12.01 1.08 -10.95
C GLN A 125 12.49 2.31 -10.18
N LEU A 126 12.50 2.27 -8.84
CA LEU A 126 13.06 3.34 -8.00
C LEU A 126 14.57 3.51 -8.24
N GLY A 127 15.30 2.42 -8.50
CA GLY A 127 16.71 2.48 -8.90
C GLY A 127 16.89 2.79 -10.39
N ALA A 128 15.99 2.31 -11.25
CA ALA A 128 16.12 2.46 -12.69
C ALA A 128 15.83 3.89 -13.20
N ILE A 129 14.87 4.61 -12.59
CA ILE A 129 14.52 5.98 -13.03
C ILE A 129 15.72 6.94 -12.95
N PRO A 130 16.45 7.04 -11.82
CA PRO A 130 17.63 7.90 -11.72
C PRO A 130 18.71 7.52 -12.75
N ILE A 131 18.89 6.23 -13.05
CA ILE A 131 19.84 5.77 -14.07
C ILE A 131 19.41 6.20 -15.47
N ILE A 132 18.14 5.98 -15.83
CA ILE A 132 17.61 6.31 -17.17
C ILE A 132 17.66 7.82 -17.43
N PHE A 133 17.19 8.62 -16.48
CA PHE A 133 17.08 10.07 -16.68
C PHE A 133 18.35 10.83 -16.29
N GLY A 134 19.05 10.40 -15.24
CA GLY A 134 20.31 10.97 -14.80
C GLY A 134 21.50 10.52 -15.64
N GLU A 135 21.85 9.22 -15.62
CA GLU A 135 23.07 8.72 -16.28
C GLU A 135 22.95 8.67 -17.81
N ILE A 136 21.86 8.13 -18.35
CA ILE A 136 21.73 7.93 -19.81
C ILE A 136 21.35 9.24 -20.51
N LYS A 137 20.34 9.95 -19.99
CA LYS A 137 19.87 11.21 -20.58
C LYS A 137 20.63 12.46 -20.11
N GLY A 138 21.44 12.36 -19.05
CA GLY A 138 22.29 13.46 -18.58
C GLY A 138 21.55 14.56 -17.84
N TRP A 139 20.40 14.27 -17.21
CA TRP A 139 19.64 15.26 -16.47
C TRP A 139 20.27 15.57 -15.11
N ASN A 140 19.98 16.76 -14.58
CA ASN A 140 20.38 17.15 -13.24
C ASN A 140 19.67 16.28 -12.18
N LEU A 141 20.27 16.13 -10.99
CA LEU A 141 19.82 15.24 -9.91
C LEU A 141 18.33 15.44 -9.56
N LEU A 142 17.85 16.68 -9.45
CA LEU A 142 16.43 16.91 -9.16
C LEU A 142 15.53 16.57 -10.35
N THR A 143 15.97 16.92 -11.56
CA THR A 143 15.18 16.70 -12.78
C THR A 143 15.06 15.21 -13.11
N SER A 144 16.07 14.39 -12.80
CA SER A 144 16.03 12.94 -12.99
C SER A 144 15.02 12.22 -12.10
N GLU A 145 14.59 12.85 -11.00
CA GLU A 145 13.62 12.30 -10.05
C GLU A 145 12.18 12.74 -10.39
N LEU A 146 11.98 13.81 -11.16
CA LEU A 146 10.64 14.25 -11.57
C LEU A 146 9.77 13.16 -12.24
N PRO A 147 10.31 12.20 -13.01
CA PRO A 147 9.54 11.09 -13.56
C PRO A 147 8.86 10.20 -12.50
N PHE A 148 9.27 10.25 -11.24
CA PHE A 148 8.51 9.65 -10.14
C PHE A 148 7.08 10.22 -10.07
N LEU A 149 6.87 11.51 -10.32
CA LEU A 149 5.53 12.09 -10.40
C LEU A 149 4.65 11.43 -11.47
N CYS A 150 5.22 10.90 -12.55
CA CYS A 150 4.46 10.15 -13.55
C CYS A 150 3.85 8.88 -12.94
N ILE A 151 4.60 8.16 -12.09
CA ILE A 151 4.07 7.00 -11.36
C ILE A 151 2.95 7.45 -10.41
N PHE A 152 3.12 8.58 -9.71
CA PHE A 152 2.08 9.12 -8.82
C PHE A 152 0.80 9.47 -9.58
N ILE A 153 0.92 10.17 -10.72
CA ILE A 153 -0.22 10.49 -11.60
C ILE A 153 -0.90 9.21 -12.07
N GLY A 154 -0.12 8.19 -12.46
CA GLY A 154 -0.64 6.87 -12.80
C GLY A 154 -1.42 6.23 -11.65
N ALA A 155 -0.89 6.31 -10.43
CA ALA A 155 -1.59 5.80 -9.24
C ALA A 155 -2.91 6.54 -8.98
N VAL A 156 -2.96 7.86 -9.16
CA VAL A 156 -4.21 8.65 -9.07
C VAL A 156 -5.23 8.22 -10.13
N LEU A 157 -4.80 8.02 -11.37
CA LEU A 157 -5.66 7.52 -12.45
C LEU A 157 -6.17 6.10 -12.15
N GLY A 158 -5.30 5.22 -11.67
CA GLY A 158 -5.65 3.87 -11.22
C GLY A 158 -6.61 3.88 -10.03
N CYS A 159 -6.50 4.87 -9.14
CA CYS A 159 -7.43 5.09 -8.05
C CYS A 159 -8.82 5.48 -8.59
N GLY A 160 -8.89 6.44 -9.52
CA GLY A 160 -10.14 6.81 -10.19
C GLY A 160 -10.81 5.62 -10.90
N ALA A 161 -10.04 4.83 -11.64
CA ALA A 161 -10.53 3.61 -12.28
C ALA A 161 -11.02 2.57 -11.27
N ASN A 162 -10.35 2.42 -10.12
CA ASN A 162 -10.79 1.55 -9.05
C ASN A 162 -12.08 2.03 -8.39
N VAL A 163 -12.24 3.33 -8.13
CA VAL A 163 -13.48 3.87 -7.56
C VAL A 163 -14.65 3.62 -8.52
N TYR A 164 -14.44 3.80 -9.82
CA TYR A 164 -15.44 3.49 -10.83
C TYR A 164 -15.81 2.00 -10.86
N ASN A 165 -14.81 1.12 -10.82
CA ASN A 165 -15.03 -0.34 -10.72
C ASN A 165 -15.73 -0.74 -9.42
N GLN A 166 -15.44 -0.05 -8.30
CA GLN A 166 -16.08 -0.28 -7.02
C GLN A 166 -17.58 0.08 -7.05
N LEU A 167 -17.95 1.16 -7.76
CA LEU A 167 -19.36 1.55 -7.96
C LEU A 167 -20.13 0.51 -8.79
N LEU A 168 -19.51 -0.03 -9.83
CA LEU A 168 -20.05 -1.14 -10.63
C LEU A 168 -20.16 -2.43 -9.81
N TYR A 169 -19.15 -2.73 -9.00
CA TYR A 169 -19.16 -3.87 -8.08
C TYR A 169 -20.26 -3.73 -7.02
N ASN A 170 -20.51 -2.54 -6.49
CA ASN A 170 -21.58 -2.31 -5.52
C ASN A 170 -22.98 -2.57 -6.12
N LYS A 171 -23.21 -2.19 -7.38
CA LYS A 171 -24.45 -2.55 -8.09
C LYS A 171 -24.59 -4.06 -8.25
N ALA A 172 -23.50 -4.75 -8.57
CA ALA A 172 -23.48 -6.21 -8.68
C ALA A 172 -23.60 -6.93 -7.32
N TYR A 173 -23.11 -6.32 -6.23
CA TYR A 173 -23.21 -6.80 -4.86
C TYR A 173 -24.65 -6.76 -4.35
N HIS A 174 -25.37 -5.66 -4.62
CA HIS A 174 -26.80 -5.55 -4.32
C HIS A 174 -27.65 -6.49 -5.19
N ALA A 175 -27.28 -6.70 -6.46
CA ALA A 175 -27.94 -7.67 -7.34
C ALA A 175 -27.71 -9.14 -6.93
N ALA A 176 -26.61 -9.44 -6.22
CA ALA A 176 -26.27 -10.78 -5.74
C ALA A 176 -26.76 -11.07 -4.30
N GLY A 177 -27.63 -10.22 -3.74
CA GLY A 177 -28.23 -10.44 -2.42
C GLY A 177 -27.28 -10.20 -1.24
N ASN A 178 -26.43 -9.16 -1.30
CA ASN A 178 -25.48 -8.77 -0.25
C ASN A 178 -24.38 -9.80 0.08
N ARG A 179 -24.04 -10.68 -0.86
CA ARG A 179 -22.86 -11.57 -0.75
C ARG A 179 -21.68 -10.96 -1.49
N ALA A 180 -20.52 -10.93 -0.84
CA ALA A 180 -19.27 -10.53 -1.48
C ALA A 180 -18.92 -11.59 -2.54
N VAL A 181 -18.69 -11.16 -3.78
CA VAL A 181 -18.25 -12.03 -4.89
C VAL A 181 -16.82 -11.63 -5.22
N PRO A 182 -15.83 -12.13 -4.47
CA PRO A 182 -14.42 -11.71 -4.61
C PRO A 182 -13.90 -11.89 -6.04
N GLU A 183 -14.44 -12.84 -6.80
CA GLU A 183 -14.09 -13.13 -8.19
C GLU A 183 -14.33 -11.97 -9.17
N LYS A 184 -15.32 -11.10 -8.90
CA LYS A 184 -15.55 -9.90 -9.75
C LYS A 184 -14.45 -8.84 -9.60
N ARG A 185 -13.49 -9.04 -8.69
CA ARG A 185 -12.30 -8.20 -8.54
C ARG A 185 -11.11 -8.65 -9.40
N LEU A 186 -11.16 -9.85 -9.99
CA LEU A 186 -10.12 -10.38 -10.88
C LEU A 186 -10.06 -9.69 -12.26
N PRO A 187 -11.17 -9.34 -12.94
CA PRO A 187 -11.10 -8.72 -14.26
C PRO A 187 -10.35 -7.36 -14.29
N PRO A 188 -10.56 -6.44 -13.31
CA PRO A 188 -9.75 -5.23 -13.19
C PRO A 188 -8.26 -5.53 -12.99
N MET A 189 -7.94 -6.59 -12.24
CA MET A 189 -6.55 -7.02 -12.02
C MET A 189 -5.91 -7.47 -13.34
N MET A 190 -6.60 -8.28 -14.14
CA MET A 190 -6.10 -8.73 -15.45
C MET A 190 -5.86 -7.58 -16.42
N MET A 191 -6.79 -6.61 -16.48
CA MET A 191 -6.59 -5.40 -17.29
C MET A 191 -5.39 -4.58 -16.79
N GLY A 192 -5.26 -4.45 -15.47
CA GLY A 192 -4.10 -3.82 -14.83
C GLY A 192 -2.79 -4.49 -15.22
N SER A 193 -2.74 -5.82 -15.33
CA SER A 193 -1.56 -6.59 -15.76
C SER A 193 -1.09 -6.21 -17.17
N PHE A 194 -2.00 -6.10 -18.14
CA PHE A 194 -1.63 -5.72 -19.50
C PHE A 194 -1.09 -4.30 -19.57
N ILE A 195 -1.72 -3.37 -18.85
CA ILE A 195 -1.28 -1.98 -18.78
C ILE A 195 0.10 -1.88 -18.08
N PHE A 196 0.30 -2.64 -17.01
CA PHE A 196 1.56 -2.70 -16.28
C PHE A 196 2.71 -3.23 -17.14
N CYS A 197 2.53 -4.38 -17.80
CA CYS A 197 3.53 -4.96 -18.70
C CYS A 197 3.80 -4.07 -19.92
N GLY A 198 2.75 -3.48 -20.50
CA GLY A 198 2.90 -2.54 -21.61
C GLY A 198 3.67 -1.28 -21.23
N GLY A 199 3.40 -0.73 -20.03
CA GLY A 199 4.14 0.41 -19.49
C GLY A 199 5.62 0.11 -19.25
N GLN A 200 5.91 -1.08 -18.73
CA GLN A 200 7.29 -1.57 -18.55
C GLN A 200 8.03 -1.69 -19.87
N PHE A 201 7.43 -2.35 -20.86
CA PHE A 201 8.04 -2.51 -22.18
C PHE A 201 8.28 -1.16 -22.86
N LEU A 202 7.30 -0.24 -22.77
CA LEU A 202 7.43 1.10 -23.33
C LEU A 202 8.57 1.87 -22.66
N THR A 203 8.68 1.82 -21.33
CA THR A 203 9.74 2.50 -20.57
C THR A 203 11.11 1.94 -20.92
N GLY A 204 11.26 0.61 -20.95
CA GLY A 204 12.52 -0.05 -21.29
C GLY A 204 12.97 0.20 -22.73
N TRP A 205 12.05 0.13 -23.70
CA TRP A 205 12.36 0.36 -25.11
C TRP A 205 12.77 1.81 -25.40
N THR A 206 12.26 2.75 -24.61
CA THR A 206 12.46 4.20 -24.82
C THR A 206 13.44 4.83 -23.83
N ALA A 207 14.16 3.99 -23.07
CA ALA A 207 15.22 4.39 -22.15
C ALA A 207 16.46 4.96 -22.86
N GLN A 208 16.58 4.78 -24.18
CA GLN A 208 17.72 5.27 -24.97
C GLN A 208 17.85 6.80 -24.95
N LYS A 209 19.08 7.29 -25.09
CA LYS A 209 19.41 8.72 -25.04
C LYS A 209 18.68 9.53 -26.12
N ASP A 210 18.55 8.97 -27.32
CA ASP A 210 17.98 9.67 -28.49
C ASP A 210 16.44 9.75 -28.48
N THR A 211 15.78 9.02 -27.57
CA THR A 211 14.32 8.99 -27.50
C THR A 211 13.78 10.14 -26.64
N HIS A 212 12.72 10.80 -27.12
CA HIS A 212 12.07 11.91 -26.42
C HIS A 212 11.58 11.50 -25.03
N TRP A 213 11.89 12.30 -24.01
CA TRP A 213 11.65 12.00 -22.59
C TRP A 213 10.18 11.74 -22.22
N VAL A 214 9.23 12.31 -22.97
CA VAL A 214 7.79 12.11 -22.75
C VAL A 214 7.39 10.64 -22.89
N ILE A 215 8.02 9.89 -23.79
CA ILE A 215 7.61 8.51 -24.08
C ILE A 215 7.89 7.56 -22.89
N PRO A 216 9.09 7.55 -22.27
CA PRO A 216 9.29 6.79 -21.05
C PRO A 216 8.44 7.31 -19.89
N CYS A 217 8.15 8.61 -19.82
CA CYS A 217 7.21 9.16 -18.82
C CYS A 217 5.79 8.59 -18.98
N ILE A 218 5.28 8.45 -20.21
CA ILE A 218 3.99 7.79 -20.48
C ILE A 218 4.04 6.33 -20.02
N GLY A 219 5.13 5.62 -20.29
CA GLY A 219 5.36 4.27 -19.80
C GLY A 219 5.27 4.16 -18.27
N LEU A 220 5.86 5.12 -17.56
CA LEU A 220 5.80 5.22 -16.09
C LEU A 220 4.38 5.53 -15.56
N VAL A 221 3.59 6.34 -16.27
CA VAL A 221 2.17 6.57 -15.93
C VAL A 221 1.37 5.27 -16.07
N LEU A 222 1.56 4.53 -17.16
CA LEU A 222 0.89 3.25 -17.39
C LEU A 222 1.30 2.21 -16.33
N LEU A 223 2.59 2.13 -16.02
CA LEU A 223 3.13 1.31 -14.94
C LEU A 223 2.43 1.65 -13.61
N GLY A 224 2.40 2.92 -13.21
CA GLY A 224 1.74 3.35 -11.96
C GLY A 224 0.25 3.01 -11.93
N THR A 225 -0.45 3.18 -13.05
CA THR A 225 -1.88 2.87 -13.19
C THR A 225 -2.14 1.37 -13.04
N GLY A 226 -1.36 0.54 -13.74
CA GLY A 226 -1.47 -0.92 -13.70
C GLY A 226 -1.13 -1.46 -12.31
N PHE A 227 -0.01 -1.01 -11.74
CA PHE A 227 0.44 -1.40 -10.39
C PHE A 227 -0.62 -1.07 -9.35
N PHE A 228 -1.13 0.17 -9.32
CA PHE A 228 -2.15 0.57 -8.34
C PHE A 228 -3.41 -0.29 -8.48
N THR A 229 -3.81 -0.59 -9.72
CA THR A 229 -4.99 -1.41 -9.99
C THR A 229 -4.83 -2.85 -9.50
N ILE A 230 -3.68 -3.46 -9.76
CA ILE A 230 -3.36 -4.82 -9.28
C ILE A 230 -3.30 -4.85 -7.76
N PHE A 231 -2.56 -3.93 -7.16
CA PHE A 231 -2.33 -3.91 -5.70
C PHE A 231 -3.64 -3.67 -4.94
N GLN A 232 -4.45 -2.70 -5.39
CA GLN A 232 -5.75 -2.42 -4.79
C GLN A 232 -6.70 -3.62 -4.94
N ALA A 233 -6.76 -4.25 -6.12
CA ALA A 233 -7.59 -5.43 -6.36
C ALA A 233 -7.15 -6.63 -5.51
N ALA A 234 -5.84 -6.85 -5.31
CA ALA A 234 -5.31 -7.93 -4.50
C ALA A 234 -5.65 -7.75 -3.01
N LEU A 235 -5.42 -6.56 -2.45
CA LEU A 235 -5.81 -6.24 -1.07
C LEU A 235 -7.31 -6.42 -0.86
N ASN A 236 -8.10 -5.88 -1.78
CA ASN A 236 -9.54 -6.03 -1.79
C ASN A 236 -9.93 -7.53 -1.84
N TYR A 237 -9.32 -8.33 -2.71
CA TYR A 237 -9.61 -9.76 -2.83
C TYR A 237 -9.30 -10.52 -1.54
N LEU A 238 -8.15 -10.26 -0.92
CA LEU A 238 -7.74 -10.85 0.36
C LEU A 238 -8.75 -10.52 1.49
N VAL A 239 -9.19 -9.27 1.58
CA VAL A 239 -10.16 -8.83 2.60
C VAL A 239 -11.52 -9.49 2.41
N ASP A 240 -12.02 -9.56 1.17
CA ASP A 240 -13.32 -10.16 0.87
C ASP A 240 -13.31 -11.68 1.04
N THR A 241 -12.19 -12.34 0.73
CA THR A 241 -12.05 -13.80 0.85
C THR A 241 -11.87 -14.24 2.30
N PHE A 242 -11.15 -13.44 3.10
CA PHE A 242 -10.84 -13.74 4.49
C PHE A 242 -11.47 -12.73 5.45
N GLN A 243 -12.78 -12.50 5.37
CA GLN A 243 -13.47 -11.47 6.19
C GLN A 243 -13.18 -11.58 7.71
N ALA A 244 -13.12 -12.80 8.25
CA ALA A 244 -12.81 -13.05 9.66
C ALA A 244 -11.33 -12.84 10.04
N TYR A 245 -10.43 -12.88 9.05
CA TYR A 245 -8.96 -12.83 9.23
C TYR A 245 -8.29 -11.81 8.29
N ALA A 246 -9.02 -10.77 7.88
CA ALA A 246 -8.58 -9.81 6.88
C ALA A 246 -7.27 -9.13 7.27
N ALA A 247 -7.10 -8.81 8.56
CA ALA A 247 -5.87 -8.24 9.10
C ALA A 247 -4.67 -9.19 8.96
N SER A 248 -4.85 -10.49 9.22
CA SER A 248 -3.81 -11.51 9.09
C SER A 248 -3.45 -11.77 7.62
N ALA A 249 -4.42 -11.71 6.71
CA ALA A 249 -4.19 -11.86 5.27
C ALA A 249 -3.41 -10.68 4.69
N ILE A 250 -3.72 -9.45 5.11
CA ILE A 250 -2.94 -8.25 4.75
C ILE A 250 -1.52 -8.32 5.34
N ALA A 251 -1.39 -8.78 6.59
CA ALA A 251 -0.08 -8.98 7.21
C ALA A 251 0.76 -10.02 6.45
N ALA A 252 0.18 -11.15 6.05
CA ALA A 252 0.86 -12.17 5.24
C ALA A 252 1.38 -11.61 3.90
N ASN A 253 0.54 -10.84 3.21
CA ASN A 253 0.92 -10.14 1.98
C ASN A 253 2.00 -9.08 2.22
N THR A 254 2.02 -8.47 3.41
CA THR A 254 3.06 -7.49 3.77
C THR A 254 4.39 -8.17 4.08
N PHE A 255 4.39 -9.33 4.76
CA PHE A 255 5.59 -10.11 5.03
C PHE A 255 6.29 -10.54 3.75
N LEU A 256 5.57 -11.18 2.82
CA LEU A 256 6.12 -11.59 1.51
C LEU A 256 6.70 -10.44 0.68
N ARG A 257 6.25 -9.22 0.95
CA ARG A 257 6.70 -8.01 0.28
C ARG A 257 7.93 -7.37 0.95
N GLN A 258 8.18 -7.65 2.22
CA GLN A 258 9.27 -7.03 2.99
C GLN A 258 10.55 -7.85 3.05
N ASP A 259 10.56 -9.06 2.47
CA ASP A 259 11.76 -9.92 2.41
C ASP A 259 12.73 -9.53 1.26
N GLU A 260 12.60 -8.33 0.67
CA GLU A 260 13.58 -7.68 -0.23
C GLU A 260 13.97 -6.29 0.30
#